data_AF-A0A0A9Y6Z2-F1
#
_entry.id   AF-A0A0A9Y6Z2-F1
#
_cell.length_a   1.000
_cell.length_b   1.000
_cell.length_c   1.000
_cell.angle_alpha   90.00
_cell.angle_beta   90.00
_cell.angle_gamma   90.00
#
_symmetry.space_group_name_H-M   'P 1'
#
loop_
_entity.id
_entity.type
_entity.pdbx_description
1 polymer ?
#
loop_
_entity_poly.entity_id
_entity_poly.type
_entity_poly.pdbx_seq_one_letter_code
_entity_poly.pdbx_strand_id
1 'polypeptide(L)'
;RMLNVPDNYIQMEVKRLGGAFGCKISRSTLAACACSLAAFLLNRPVRMMVSMETTMKSVGKRCPVYVKYEAGVNAKGVLQYLEIKMYDDLGLSLNDAVWLF
;
A
#
# COMPACT_ATOMS: atom_id res chain seq x y z
N ARG A 1 1.23 0.44 -18.55
CA ARG A 1 -0.02 0.86 -19.26
C ARG A 1 -0.23 2.36 -19.41
N MET A 2 -0.02 3.20 -18.39
CA MET A 2 -0.36 4.64 -18.43
C MET A 2 0.11 5.42 -19.69
N LEU A 3 1.31 5.14 -20.23
CA LEU A 3 1.83 5.77 -21.46
C LEU A 3 1.40 5.09 -22.77
N ASN A 4 0.66 3.99 -22.70
CA ASN A 4 0.27 3.15 -23.84
C ASN A 4 1.45 2.70 -24.73
N VAL A 5 2.60 2.38 -24.13
CA VAL A 5 3.77 1.81 -24.80
C VAL A 5 3.98 0.35 -24.38
N PRO A 6 4.63 -0.49 -25.21
CA PRO A 6 5.01 -1.85 -24.83
C PRO A 6 5.95 -1.87 -23.61
N ASP A 7 5.81 -2.88 -22.76
CA ASP A 7 6.54 -2.93 -21.48
C ASP A 7 8.06 -3.06 -21.67
N ASN A 8 8.54 -3.63 -22.79
CA ASN A 8 9.96 -3.73 -23.11
C ASN A 8 10.64 -2.38 -23.44
N TYR A 9 9.88 -1.30 -23.63
CA TYR A 9 10.41 0.06 -23.76
C TYR A 9 10.72 0.73 -22.41
N ILE A 10 10.27 0.14 -21.29
CA ILE A 10 10.37 0.73 -19.96
C ILE A 10 11.44 -0.01 -19.16
N GLN A 11 12.52 0.70 -18.81
CA GLN A 11 13.55 0.21 -17.88
C GLN A 11 13.31 0.79 -16.48
N MET A 12 13.29 -0.08 -15.47
CA MET A 12 13.18 0.31 -14.06
C MET A 12 14.46 -0.09 -13.33
N GLU A 13 15.07 0.85 -12.61
CA GLU A 13 16.23 0.60 -11.76
C GLU A 13 15.99 1.11 -10.34
N VAL A 14 16.29 0.26 -9.36
CA VAL A 14 16.20 0.62 -7.93
C VAL A 14 17.48 0.15 -7.23
N LYS A 15 18.35 1.10 -6.87
CA LYS A 15 19.61 0.77 -6.17
C LYS A 15 19.40 0.46 -4.69
N ARG A 16 18.67 1.31 -3.97
CA ARG A 16 18.33 1.17 -2.55
C ARG A 16 17.10 2.00 -2.20
N LEU A 17 16.36 1.57 -1.18
CA LEU A 17 15.22 2.29 -0.64
C LEU A 17 15.51 2.72 0.80
N GLY A 18 15.26 4.00 1.13
CA GLY A 18 15.26 4.49 2.50
C GLY A 18 13.97 4.11 3.23
N GLY A 19 13.78 2.82 3.51
CA GLY A 19 12.57 2.28 4.14
C GLY A 19 11.37 2.18 3.19
N ALA A 20 10.54 1.15 3.37
CA ALA A 20 9.36 0.88 2.55
C ALA A 20 8.14 0.47 3.38
N PHE A 21 8.30 -0.49 4.31
CA PHE A 21 7.25 -0.95 5.23
C PHE A 21 5.91 -1.29 4.54
N GLY A 22 5.95 -1.86 3.33
CA GLY A 22 4.79 -2.22 2.50
C GLY A 22 4.28 -1.11 1.58
N CYS A 23 4.41 0.16 1.99
CA CYS A 23 3.90 1.32 1.26
C CYS A 23 4.46 1.47 -0.17
N LYS A 24 5.71 1.08 -0.42
CA LYS A 24 6.34 1.21 -1.75
C LYS A 24 6.12 0.03 -2.71
N ILE A 25 5.26 -0.93 -2.37
CA ILE A 25 4.91 -2.07 -3.25
C ILE A 25 3.97 -1.58 -4.37
N SER A 26 2.79 -1.10 -3.99
CA SER A 26 1.76 -0.65 -4.93
C SER A 26 1.68 0.87 -5.06
N ARG A 27 1.95 1.62 -3.99
CA ARG A 27 1.62 3.06 -3.91
C ARG A 27 2.66 3.98 -4.52
N SER A 28 3.90 3.49 -4.67
CA SER A 28 4.98 4.19 -5.38
C SER A 28 4.63 4.47 -6.85
N THR A 29 3.73 3.66 -7.43
CA THR A 29 3.26 3.81 -8.82
C THR A 29 2.54 5.13 -9.07
N LEU A 30 1.88 5.72 -8.08
CA LEU A 30 1.19 7.01 -8.22
C LEU A 30 2.18 8.12 -8.64
N ALA A 31 3.29 8.24 -7.90
CA ALA A 31 4.33 9.20 -8.22
C ALA A 31 5.09 8.82 -9.51
N ALA A 32 5.34 7.52 -9.74
CA ALA A 32 6.02 7.05 -10.94
C ALA A 32 5.23 7.35 -12.22
N CYS A 33 3.92 7.08 -12.23
CA CYS A 33 3.04 7.34 -13.37
C CYS A 33 2.87 8.84 -13.65
N ALA A 34 2.72 9.66 -12.60
CA ALA A 34 2.66 11.12 -12.77
C ALA A 34 3.98 11.66 -13.36
N CYS A 35 5.12 11.20 -12.84
CA CYS A 35 6.44 11.59 -13.33
C CYS A 35 6.69 11.11 -14.77
N SER A 36 6.27 9.89 -15.11
CA SER A 36 6.43 9.35 -16.46
C SER A 36 5.58 10.10 -17.48
N LEU A 37 4.35 10.49 -17.12
CA LEU A 37 3.50 11.33 -17.97
C LEU A 37 4.18 12.67 -18.26
N ALA A 38 4.68 13.33 -17.23
CA ALA A 38 5.36 14.61 -17.37
C ALA A 38 6.61 14.50 -18.25
N ALA A 39 7.42 13.46 -18.07
CA ALA A 39 8.59 13.21 -18.91
C ALA A 39 8.21 12.95 -20.37
N PHE A 40 7.14 12.19 -20.60
CA PHE A 40 6.64 11.87 -21.93
C PHE A 40 6.11 13.11 -22.68
N LEU A 41 5.32 13.95 -22.00
CA LEU A 41 4.75 15.16 -22.61
C LEU A 41 5.80 16.26 -22.84
N LEU A 42 6.74 16.42 -21.91
CA LEU A 42 7.77 17.47 -21.99
C LEU A 42 9.00 17.06 -22.80
N ASN A 43 9.09 15.79 -23.20
CA ASN A 43 10.23 15.17 -23.88
C ASN A 43 11.58 15.53 -23.21
N ARG A 44 11.62 15.48 -21.88
CA ARG A 44 12.81 15.81 -21.08
C ARG A 44 12.85 15.00 -19.79
N PRO A 45 14.03 14.79 -19.18
CA PRO A 45 14.13 14.14 -17.88
C PRO A 45 13.35 14.91 -16.81
N VAL A 46 12.53 14.20 -16.04
CA VAL A 46 11.74 14.77 -14.94
C VAL A 46 12.06 14.01 -13.65
N ARG A 47 12.16 14.74 -12.54
CA ARG A 47 12.29 14.19 -11.19
C ARG A 47 11.13 14.68 -10.34
N MET A 48 10.47 13.76 -9.65
CA MET A 48 9.43 14.06 -8.68
C MET A 48 9.86 13.62 -7.28
N MET A 49 9.86 14.56 -6.34
CA MET A 49 10.03 14.27 -4.91
C MET A 49 8.81 14.80 -4.19
N VAL A 50 8.07 13.92 -3.53
CA VAL A 50 6.82 14.26 -2.86
C VAL A 50 7.13 14.61 -1.40
N SER A 51 6.53 15.69 -0.89
CA SER A 51 6.67 16.04 0.52
C SER A 51 6.05 14.95 1.41
N MET A 52 6.52 14.87 2.66
CA MET A 52 5.97 13.91 3.61
C MET A 52 4.47 14.13 3.84
N GLU A 53 4.02 15.39 3.93
CA GLU A 53 2.61 15.72 4.12
C GLU A 53 1.72 15.20 2.99
N THR A 54 2.12 15.42 1.73
CA THR A 54 1.38 14.91 0.57
C THR A 54 1.42 13.39 0.52
N THR A 55 2.54 12.78 0.89
CA THR A 55 2.68 11.31 0.97
C THR A 55 1.69 10.72 1.99
N MET A 56 1.62 11.30 3.19
CA MET A 56 0.72 10.83 4.25
C MET A 56 -0.76 10.97 3.90
N LYS A 57 -1.12 11.98 3.09
CA LYS A 57 -2.48 12.19 2.59
C LYS A 57 -2.86 11.25 1.44
N SER A 58 -1.92 10.96 0.54
CA SER A 58 -2.20 10.26 -0.73
C SER A 58 -2.02 8.75 -0.67
N VAL A 59 -1.03 8.27 0.07
CA VAL A 59 -0.61 6.86 0.02
C VAL A 59 -1.47 5.96 0.92
N GLY A 60 -2.05 6.54 1.97
CA GLY A 60 -2.82 5.79 2.96
C GLY A 60 -1.95 5.16 4.04
N LYS A 61 -2.58 4.31 4.86
CA LYS A 61 -2.01 3.69 6.06
C LYS A 61 -2.46 2.23 6.16
N ARG A 62 -2.04 1.55 7.23
CA ARG A 62 -2.55 0.22 7.58
C ARG A 62 -4.08 0.26 7.72
N CYS A 63 -4.76 -0.77 7.23
CA CYS A 63 -6.22 -0.89 7.37
C CYS A 63 -6.59 -0.86 8.85
N PRO A 64 -7.47 0.06 9.28
CA PRO A 64 -8.10 -0.03 10.59
C PRO A 64 -8.88 -1.34 10.69
N VAL A 65 -8.68 -2.07 11.79
CA VAL A 65 -9.36 -3.33 12.05
C VAL A 65 -10.22 -3.17 13.30
N TYR A 66 -11.49 -3.54 13.18
CA TYR A 66 -12.40 -3.64 14.31
C TYR A 66 -12.71 -5.11 14.58
N VAL A 67 -12.48 -5.54 15.82
CA VAL A 67 -12.63 -6.94 16.23
C VAL A 67 -13.65 -7.05 17.34
N LYS A 68 -14.68 -7.88 17.13
CA LYS A 68 -15.57 -8.38 18.17
C LYS A 68 -15.15 -9.81 18.49
N TYR A 69 -14.83 -10.09 19.74
CA TYR A 69 -14.44 -11.43 20.17
C TYR A 69 -15.19 -11.87 21.42
N GLU A 70 -15.41 -13.17 21.54
CA GLU A 70 -15.96 -13.82 22.74
C GLU A 70 -15.01 -14.95 23.13
N ALA A 71 -14.59 -14.96 24.40
CA ALA A 71 -13.64 -15.96 24.92
C ALA A 71 -14.19 -16.59 26.20
N GLY A 72 -14.26 -17.92 26.22
CA GLY A 72 -14.61 -18.68 27.42
C GLY A 72 -13.37 -19.22 28.10
N VAL A 73 -13.24 -19.02 29.42
CA VAL A 73 -12.16 -19.60 30.24
C VAL A 73 -12.72 -20.44 31.38
N ASN A 74 -12.02 -21.49 31.79
CA ASN A 74 -12.39 -22.26 32.97
C ASN A 74 -11.85 -21.65 34.27
N ALA A 75 -12.20 -22.21 35.42
CA ALA A 75 -11.77 -21.73 36.74
C ALA A 75 -10.24 -21.77 36.97
N LYS A 76 -9.50 -22.55 36.17
CA LYS A 76 -8.02 -22.60 36.18
C LYS A 76 -7.39 -21.57 35.22
N GLY A 77 -8.20 -20.74 34.56
CA GLY A 77 -7.76 -19.76 33.57
C GLY A 77 -7.45 -20.34 32.18
N VAL A 78 -7.82 -21.59 31.91
CA VAL A 78 -7.56 -22.23 30.60
C VAL A 78 -8.66 -21.86 29.61
N LEU A 79 -8.25 -21.36 28.44
CA LEU A 79 -9.14 -21.03 27.32
C LEU A 79 -9.90 -22.29 26.84
N GLN A 80 -11.22 -22.20 26.76
CA GLN A 80 -12.11 -23.28 26.29
C GLN A 80 -12.57 -23.03 24.85
N TYR A 81 -12.88 -21.77 24.51
CA TYR A 81 -13.21 -21.37 23.15
C TYR A 81 -12.89 -19.88 22.91
N LEU A 82 -12.81 -19.52 21.63
CA LEU A 82 -12.62 -18.16 21.15
C LEU A 82 -13.37 -17.99 19.82
N GLU A 83 -14.40 -17.13 19.79
CA GLU A 83 -15.08 -16.71 18.57
C GLU A 83 -14.63 -15.29 18.21
N ILE A 84 -14.30 -15.03 16.94
CA ILE A 84 -13.80 -13.72 16.47
C ILE A 84 -14.54 -13.31 15.20
N LYS A 85 -15.06 -12.07 15.21
CA LYS A 85 -15.60 -11.37 14.04
C LYS A 85 -14.74 -10.14 13.77
N MET A 86 -14.06 -10.14 12.63
CA MET A 86 -13.14 -9.07 12.21
C MET A 86 -13.73 -8.27 11.06
N TYR A 87 -13.54 -6.96 11.10
CA TYR A 87 -13.98 -6.00 10.09
C TYR A 87 -12.80 -5.09 9.73
N ASP A 88 -12.42 -5.08 8.46
CA ASP A 88 -11.32 -4.27 7.95
C ASP A 88 -11.85 -3.11 7.11
N ASP A 89 -11.39 -1.89 7.38
CA ASP A 89 -11.64 -0.74 6.52
C ASP A 89 -10.55 -0.66 5.43
N LEU A 90 -10.93 -1.03 4.20
CA LEU A 90 -10.06 -1.05 3.03
C LEU A 90 -9.95 0.32 2.33
N GLY A 91 -10.73 1.31 2.76
CA GLY A 91 -10.81 2.63 2.13
C GLY A 91 -11.55 2.62 0.77
N LEU A 92 -11.18 3.54 -0.12
CA LEU A 92 -11.91 3.80 -1.38
C LEU A 92 -11.78 2.67 -2.42
N SER A 93 -10.63 2.01 -2.46
CA SER A 93 -10.31 0.98 -3.45
C SER A 93 -9.67 -0.21 -2.78
N LEU A 94 -9.85 -1.39 -3.36
CA LEU A 94 -9.12 -2.58 -2.91
C LEU A 94 -7.61 -2.31 -2.98
N ASN A 95 -6.95 -2.49 -1.84
CA ASN A 95 -5.52 -2.32 -1.70
C ASN A 95 -4.83 -3.69 -1.66
N ASP A 96 -3.55 -3.72 -1.29
CA ASP A 96 -2.81 -4.97 -1.14
C ASP A 96 -3.54 -5.89 -0.14
N ALA A 97 -3.75 -7.15 -0.53
CA ALA A 97 -4.48 -8.10 0.30
C ALA A 97 -3.72 -8.38 1.61
N VAL A 98 -4.35 -8.14 2.75
CA VAL A 98 -3.72 -8.27 4.07
C VAL A 98 -3.60 -9.74 4.52
N TRP A 99 -4.41 -10.63 3.95
CA TRP A 99 -4.47 -12.07 4.29
C TRP A 99 -3.31 -12.92 3.73
N LEU A 100 -2.43 -12.34 2.90
CA LEU A 100 -1.32 -13.05 2.25
C LEU A 100 -0.01 -13.01 3.07
N PHE A 101 -0.05 -12.57 4.32
CA PHE A 101 1.08 -12.55 5.24
C PHE A 101 0.73 -13.20 6.58
#